data_AF-A0A1B4LM02-F1
#
_entry.id   AF-A0A1B4LM02-F1
#
_cell.length_a   1.000
_cell.length_b   1.000
_cell.length_c   1.000
_cell.angle_alpha   90.00
_cell.angle_beta   90.00
_cell.angle_gamma   90.00
#
_symmetry.space_group_name_H-M   'P 1'
#
loop_
_entity.id
_entity.type
_entity.pdbx_description
1 polymer ?
#
loop_
_entity_poly.entity_id
_entity_poly.type
_entity_poly.pdbx_seq_one_letter_code
_entity_poly.pdbx_strand_id
1 'polypeptide(L)'
;MSDTHFDSPREAARAFTPTLSAFVDDTLYPRIWSDPTLSPRDRSLVTVAALIAGGHLDELPAHLRRALTNGVTREELSAAITHLAFYAGFPAAISASATAQATLGAHPQPDDLAGNASTTQEGLK
;
A
#
# COMPACT_ATOMS: atom_id res chain seq x y z
N MET A 1 28.52 5.17 -9.54
CA MET A 1 27.43 4.82 -10.47
C MET A 1 26.47 5.99 -10.46
N SER A 2 25.96 6.44 -11.61
CA SER A 2 25.07 7.61 -11.64
C SER A 2 23.73 7.23 -11.05
N ASP A 3 23.41 7.74 -9.86
CA ASP A 3 22.07 7.62 -9.28
C ASP A 3 21.12 8.39 -10.19
N THR A 4 20.38 7.64 -10.99
CA THR A 4 19.44 8.24 -11.93
C THR A 4 18.18 8.58 -11.15
N HIS A 5 18.02 9.86 -10.81
CA HIS A 5 16.89 10.36 -10.03
C HIS A 5 15.83 10.95 -10.97
N PHE A 6 14.59 10.47 -10.84
CA PHE A 6 13.43 10.97 -11.60
C PHE A 6 12.29 11.30 -10.64
N ASP A 7 11.63 12.44 -10.82
CA ASP A 7 10.46 12.84 -10.03
C ASP A 7 9.25 11.91 -10.29
N SER A 8 9.17 11.34 -11.49
CA SER A 8 8.16 10.35 -11.87
C SER A 8 8.77 9.31 -12.81
N PRO A 9 9.05 8.09 -12.32
CA PRO A 9 9.52 6.98 -13.15
C PRO A 9 8.59 6.69 -14.34
N ARG A 10 7.28 6.91 -14.17
CA ARG A 10 6.27 6.72 -15.23
C ARG A 10 6.43 7.75 -16.35
N GLU A 11 6.62 9.02 -16.01
CA GLU A 11 6.83 10.07 -17.01
C GLU A 11 8.17 9.90 -17.71
N ALA A 12 9.23 9.56 -16.97
CA ALA A 12 10.54 9.26 -17.55
C ALA A 12 10.49 8.10 -18.54
N ALA A 13 9.66 7.08 -18.28
CA ALA A 13 9.51 5.92 -19.16
C ALA A 13 8.80 6.25 -20.48
N ARG A 14 7.92 7.27 -20.54
CA ARG A 14 7.09 7.57 -21.73
C ARG A 14 7.89 7.75 -23.02
N ALA A 15 9.03 8.43 -22.94
CA ALA A 15 9.87 8.70 -24.11
C ALA A 15 10.58 7.43 -24.64
N PHE A 16 10.89 6.48 -23.76
CA PHE A 16 11.65 5.29 -24.09
C PHE A 16 10.75 4.08 -24.41
N THR A 17 9.63 3.92 -23.69
CA THR A 17 8.68 2.82 -23.83
C THR A 17 7.24 3.33 -24.01
N PRO A 18 6.93 4.05 -25.10
CA PRO A 18 5.62 4.67 -25.31
C PRO A 18 4.46 3.65 -25.31
N THR A 19 4.68 2.43 -25.80
CA THR A 19 3.68 1.35 -25.74
C THR A 19 3.37 0.92 -24.31
N LEU A 20 4.37 0.89 -23.43
CA LEU A 20 4.15 0.56 -22.02
C LEU A 20 3.31 1.64 -21.35
N SER A 21 3.59 2.92 -21.64
CA SER A 21 2.77 4.03 -21.16
C SER A 21 1.34 3.97 -21.68
N ALA A 22 1.13 3.60 -22.94
CA ALA A 22 -0.20 3.37 -23.50
C ALA A 22 -0.95 2.24 -22.77
N PHE A 23 -0.27 1.17 -22.32
CA PHE A 23 -0.93 0.16 -21.48
C PHE A 23 -1.41 0.73 -20.15
N VAL A 24 -0.66 1.64 -19.53
CA VAL A 24 -1.09 2.31 -18.29
C VAL A 24 -2.29 3.21 -18.56
N ASP A 25 -2.19 4.03 -19.61
CA ASP A 25 -3.17 5.08 -19.93
C ASP A 25 -4.48 4.52 -20.49
N ASP A 26 -4.44 3.50 -21.35
CA ASP A 26 -5.61 3.02 -22.10
C ASP A 26 -6.20 1.73 -21.53
N THR A 27 -5.42 0.95 -20.79
CA THR A 27 -5.81 -0.41 -20.37
C THR A 27 -5.85 -0.56 -18.85
N LEU A 28 -4.74 -0.29 -18.16
CA LEU A 28 -4.60 -0.60 -16.75
C LEU A 28 -5.67 0.15 -15.94
N TYR A 29 -5.70 1.48 -16.00
CA TYR A 29 -6.66 2.24 -15.20
C TYR A 29 -8.07 2.27 -15.80
N PRO A 30 -8.27 2.59 -17.11
CA PRO A 30 -9.62 2.74 -17.64
C PRO A 30 -10.37 1.45 -17.90
N ARG A 31 -9.70 0.29 -17.95
CA ARG A 31 -10.35 -1.01 -18.13
C ARG A 31 -10.19 -1.93 -16.94
N ILE A 32 -8.95 -2.23 -16.55
CA ILE A 32 -8.71 -3.24 -15.50
C ILE A 32 -9.09 -2.71 -14.13
N TRP A 33 -8.65 -1.50 -13.74
CA TRP A 33 -8.96 -0.96 -12.41
C TRP A 33 -10.39 -0.44 -12.25
N SER A 34 -11.05 -0.07 -13.35
CA SER A 34 -12.45 0.39 -13.36
C SER A 34 -13.47 -0.74 -13.50
N ASP A 35 -13.02 -1.98 -13.78
CA ASP A 35 -13.92 -3.12 -13.94
C ASP A 35 -14.71 -3.35 -12.62
N PRO A 36 -16.05 -3.24 -12.64
CA PRO A 36 -16.87 -3.32 -11.43
C PRO A 36 -17.04 -4.75 -10.91
N THR A 37 -16.62 -5.78 -11.65
CA THR A 37 -16.74 -7.19 -11.24
C THR A 37 -15.83 -7.54 -10.06
N LEU A 38 -14.75 -6.79 -9.86
CA LEU A 38 -13.90 -6.86 -8.67
C LEU A 38 -13.79 -5.47 -8.04
N SER A 39 -14.24 -5.36 -6.79
CA SER A 39 -14.33 -4.08 -6.10
C SER A 39 -12.96 -3.37 -6.02
N PRO A 40 -12.91 -2.03 -6.00
CA PRO A 40 -11.66 -1.29 -5.81
C PRO A 40 -10.90 -1.70 -4.54
N ARG A 41 -11.63 -2.07 -3.48
CA ARG A 41 -11.07 -2.58 -2.22
C ARG A 41 -10.32 -3.88 -2.47
N ASP A 42 -11.00 -4.88 -3.01
CA ASP A 42 -10.44 -6.23 -3.18
C ASP A 42 -9.33 -6.22 -4.22
N ARG A 43 -9.47 -5.43 -5.29
CA ARG A 43 -8.43 -5.23 -6.30
C ARG A 43 -7.15 -4.64 -5.69
N SER A 44 -7.28 -3.67 -4.79
CA SER A 44 -6.13 -3.12 -4.06
C SER A 44 -5.49 -4.18 -3.17
N LEU A 45 -6.28 -4.96 -2.42
CA LEU A 45 -5.76 -6.00 -1.54
C LEU A 45 -4.99 -7.08 -2.31
N VAL A 46 -5.54 -7.55 -3.43
CA VAL A 46 -4.87 -8.52 -4.32
C VAL A 46 -3.60 -7.94 -4.92
N THR A 47 -3.61 -6.67 -5.32
CA THR A 47 -2.41 -6.00 -5.86
C THR A 47 -1.31 -5.91 -4.80
N VAL A 48 -1.64 -5.51 -3.58
CA VAL A 48 -0.70 -5.48 -2.44
C VAL A 48 -0.10 -6.86 -2.21
N ALA A 49 -0.94 -7.91 -2.16
CA ALA A 49 -0.47 -9.28 -1.98
C ALA A 49 0.48 -9.73 -3.10
N ALA A 50 0.17 -9.41 -4.35
CA ALA A 50 1.01 -9.74 -5.50
C ALA A 50 2.37 -9.02 -5.46
N LEU A 51 2.40 -7.74 -5.10
CA LEU A 51 3.64 -6.98 -4.96
C LEU A 51 4.55 -7.56 -3.87
N ILE A 52 3.97 -7.95 -2.73
CA ILE A 52 4.71 -8.59 -1.63
C ILE A 52 5.26 -9.95 -2.08
N ALA A 53 4.43 -10.79 -2.70
CA ALA A 53 4.83 -12.11 -3.16
C ALA A 53 5.91 -12.06 -4.27
N GLY A 54 5.85 -11.05 -5.15
CA GLY A 54 6.84 -10.82 -6.21
C GLY A 54 8.10 -10.07 -5.75
N GLY A 55 8.15 -9.59 -4.50
CA GLY A 55 9.28 -8.80 -3.99
C GLY A 55 9.37 -7.38 -4.56
N HIS A 56 8.29 -6.84 -5.13
CA HIS A 56 8.23 -5.53 -5.76
C HIS A 56 7.94 -4.42 -4.74
N LEU A 57 8.80 -4.28 -3.74
CA LEU A 57 8.57 -3.41 -2.58
C LEU A 57 8.64 -1.91 -2.91
N ASP A 58 9.30 -1.51 -4.00
CA ASP A 58 9.38 -0.11 -4.41
C ASP A 58 8.02 0.46 -4.84
N GLU A 59 7.13 -0.38 -5.37
CA GLU A 59 5.76 -0.01 -5.76
C GLU A 59 4.78 -0.10 -4.58
N LEU A 60 5.12 -0.86 -3.54
CA LEU A 60 4.25 -1.14 -2.40
C LEU A 60 3.74 0.13 -1.69
N PRO A 61 4.54 1.19 -1.45
CA PRO A 61 4.06 2.42 -0.81
C PRO A 61 2.86 3.07 -1.50
N ALA A 62 2.87 3.13 -2.84
CA ALA A 62 1.78 3.72 -3.61
C ALA A 62 0.50 2.87 -3.51
N HIS A 63 0.66 1.54 -3.53
CA HIS A 63 -0.47 0.61 -3.47
C HIS A 63 -1.05 0.45 -2.07
N LEU A 64 -0.25 0.57 -1.01
CA LEU A 64 -0.74 0.64 0.37
C LEU A 64 -1.64 1.86 0.60
N ARG A 65 -1.21 3.05 0.16
CA ARG A 65 -2.04 4.26 0.25
C ARG A 65 -3.34 4.12 -0.55
N ARG A 66 -3.26 3.59 -1.77
CA ARG A 66 -4.44 3.30 -2.60
C ARG A 66 -5.38 2.29 -1.96
N ALA A 67 -4.85 1.26 -1.28
CA ALA A 67 -5.67 0.29 -0.57
C ALA A 67 -6.50 0.95 0.53
N LEU A 68 -5.89 1.84 1.32
CA LEU A 68 -6.62 2.63 2.33
C LEU A 68 -7.69 3.53 1.70
N THR A 69 -7.35 4.26 0.63
CA THR A 69 -8.32 5.10 -0.10
C THR A 69 -9.49 4.28 -0.65
N ASN A 70 -9.25 3.04 -1.06
CA ASN A 70 -10.26 2.13 -1.58
C ASN A 70 -11.01 1.34 -0.49
N GLY A 71 -10.75 1.60 0.80
CA GLY A 71 -11.50 1.03 1.91
C GLY A 71 -10.94 -0.27 2.50
N VAL A 72 -9.70 -0.65 2.20
CA VAL A 72 -8.97 -1.66 2.98
C VAL A 72 -8.51 -1.00 4.28
N THR A 73 -8.68 -1.65 5.43
CA THR A 73 -8.23 -1.07 6.71
C THR A 73 -6.76 -1.37 7.00
N ARG A 74 -6.17 -0.66 7.98
CA ARG A 74 -4.80 -0.95 8.44
C ARG A 74 -4.69 -2.32 9.07
N GLU A 75 -5.73 -2.74 9.80
CA GLU A 75 -5.85 -4.04 10.43
C GLU A 75 -5.87 -5.15 9.38
N GLU A 76 -6.62 -4.95 8.28
CA GLU A 76 -6.69 -5.89 7.17
C GLU A 76 -5.36 -5.99 6.40
N LEU A 77 -4.68 -4.87 6.17
CA LEU A 77 -3.33 -4.87 5.58
C LEU A 77 -2.32 -5.59 6.48
N SER A 78 -2.36 -5.33 7.79
CA SER A 78 -1.52 -6.01 8.78
C SER A 78 -1.76 -7.52 8.74
N ALA A 79 -3.03 -7.95 8.82
CA ALA A 79 -3.40 -9.36 8.75
C ALA A 79 -2.98 -10.02 7.44
N ALA A 80 -3.14 -9.34 6.29
CA ALA A 80 -2.72 -9.85 4.99
C ALA A 80 -1.19 -10.03 4.91
N ILE A 81 -0.40 -9.05 5.38
CA ILE A 81 1.06 -9.15 5.42
C ILE A 81 1.50 -10.31 6.31
N THR A 82 0.90 -10.47 7.49
CA THR A 82 1.16 -11.61 8.37
C THR A 82 0.82 -12.94 7.70
N HIS A 83 -0.33 -13.03 7.02
CA HIS A 83 -0.73 -14.24 6.31
C HIS A 83 0.25 -14.61 5.20
N LEU A 84 0.77 -13.62 4.48
CA LEU A 84 1.75 -13.82 3.41
C LEU A 84 3.11 -14.32 3.91
N ALA A 85 3.44 -14.23 5.20
CA ALA A 85 4.65 -14.85 5.74
C ALA A 85 4.69 -16.38 5.48
N PHE A 86 3.53 -17.02 5.41
CA PHE A 86 3.41 -18.46 5.19
C PHE A 86 3.41 -18.85 3.70
N TYR A 87 3.08 -17.93 2.79
CA TYR A 87 2.93 -18.21 1.36
C TYR A 87 4.01 -17.56 0.48
N ALA A 88 4.50 -16.39 0.89
CA ALA A 88 5.60 -15.66 0.24
C ALA A 88 6.90 -15.69 1.07
N GLY A 89 6.86 -16.27 2.27
CA GLY A 89 8.01 -16.38 3.17
C GLY A 89 8.17 -15.18 4.11
N PHE A 90 8.73 -15.46 5.28
CA PHE A 90 8.99 -14.45 6.32
C PHE A 90 9.83 -13.25 5.85
N PRO A 91 10.90 -13.42 5.04
CA PRO A 91 11.66 -12.28 4.55
C PRO A 91 10.83 -11.26 3.77
N ALA A 92 9.93 -11.73 2.90
CA ALA A 92 9.04 -10.87 2.12
C ALA A 92 8.04 -10.14 3.02
N ALA A 93 7.41 -10.85 3.96
CA ALA A 93 6.46 -10.27 4.90
C ALA A 93 7.09 -9.24 5.85
N ILE A 94 8.30 -9.51 6.38
CA ILE A 94 9.01 -8.57 7.25
C ILE A 94 9.38 -7.30 6.48
N SER A 95 9.89 -7.45 5.26
CA SER A 95 10.26 -6.30 4.43
C SER A 95 9.03 -5.47 4.05
N ALA A 96 7.92 -6.12 3.69
CA ALA A 96 6.65 -5.47 3.43
C ALA A 96 6.10 -4.74 4.67
N SER A 97 6.22 -5.34 5.86
CA SER A 97 5.82 -4.73 7.12
C SER A 97 6.64 -3.46 7.43
N ALA A 98 7.96 -3.52 7.24
CA ALA A 98 8.83 -2.36 7.39
C ALA A 98 8.47 -1.23 6.39
N THR A 99 8.21 -1.58 5.12
CA THR A 99 7.72 -0.63 4.13
C THR A 99 6.37 -0.03 4.51
N ALA A 100 5.44 -0.84 5.04
CA ALA A 100 4.15 -0.36 5.51
C ALA A 100 4.27 0.62 6.67
N GLN A 101 5.12 0.33 7.66
CA GLN A 101 5.46 1.23 8.76
C GLN A 101 6.01 2.56 8.24
N ALA A 102 6.97 2.53 7.33
CA ALA A 102 7.57 3.75 6.76
C ALA A 102 6.57 4.57 5.93
N THR A 103 5.63 3.90 5.25
CA THR A 103 4.67 4.52 4.34
C THR A 103 3.47 5.11 5.08
N LEU A 104 2.94 4.38 6.06
CA LEU A 104 1.66 4.66 6.70
C LEU A 104 1.83 5.11 8.16
N GLY A 105 3.02 4.99 8.75
CA GLY A 105 3.23 5.14 10.19
C GLY A 105 2.75 3.93 10.99
N ALA A 106 2.89 4.00 12.31
CA ALA A 106 2.52 2.91 13.21
C ALA A 106 1.05 2.51 13.05
N HIS A 107 0.81 1.20 13.12
CA HIS A 107 -0.54 0.70 13.38
C HIS A 107 -0.88 1.06 14.84
N PRO A 108 -1.93 1.85 15.10
CA PRO A 108 -2.33 2.15 16.48
C PRO A 108 -2.64 0.85 17.20
N GLN A 109 -2.04 0.62 18.37
CA GLN A 109 -2.48 -0.45 19.26
C GLN A 109 -3.80 -0.04 19.91
N PRO A 110 -4.68 -0.99 20.27
CA PRO A 110 -5.91 -0.69 21.00
C PRO A 110 -5.68 0.16 22.26
N ASP A 111 -4.54 -0.03 22.92
CA ASP A 111 -4.15 0.71 24.13
C ASP A 111 -3.75 2.17 23.84
N ASP A 112 -3.33 2.50 22.62
CA ASP A 112 -2.98 3.88 22.22
C ASP A 112 -4.21 4.79 22.15
N LEU A 113 -5.41 4.21 21.96
CA LEU A 113 -6.68 4.94 21.89
C LEU A 113 -7.28 5.21 23.29
N ALA A 114 -6.85 4.49 24.33
CA ALA A 114 -7.31 4.70 25.70
C ALA A 114 -6.58 5.85 26.41
N GLY A 115 -5.34 6.17 25.99
CA GLY A 115 -4.50 7.19 26.63
C GLY A 115 -4.88 8.65 26.35
N ASN A 116 -5.76 8.92 25.37
CA ASN A 116 -6.14 10.28 24.97
C ASN A 116 -7.48 10.77 25.54
N ALA A 117 -8.26 9.88 26.19
CA ALA A 117 -9.59 10.20 26.69
C ALA A 117 -9.62 10.75 28.13
N SER A 118 -8.48 10.79 28.81
CA SER A 118 -8.40 11.06 30.26
C SER A 118 -8.05 12.51 30.64
N THR A 119 -8.07 13.46 29.69
CA THR A 119 -7.73 14.87 29.98
C THR A 119 -8.93 15.80 29.80
N THR A 120 -10.06 15.51 30.45
CA THR A 120 -11.06 16.55 30.75
C THR A 120 -11.90 16.17 31.95
N GLN A 121 -11.40 16.41 33.16
CA GLN A 121 -12.16 16.85 34.34
C GLN A 121 -11.30 16.67 35.59
N GLU A 122 -10.58 17.72 35.97
CA GLU A 122 -10.35 18.03 37.39
C GLU A 122 -9.95 19.51 37.46
N GLY A 123 -10.95 20.35 37.69
CA GLY A 123 -10.74 21.80 37.66
C GLY A 123 -12.02 22.62 37.77
N LEU A 124 -12.97 22.25 38.63
CA LEU A 124 -13.92 23.24 39.17
C LEU A 124 -14.51 22.79 40.51
N LYS A 125 -13.98 23.43 41.57
CA LYS A 125 -14.56 23.73 42.89
C LYS A 125 -15.27 22.63 43.69
#